data_AF-A0A358SL76-F1
#
_entry.id   AF-A0A358SL76-F1
#
_cell.length_a   1.000
_cell.length_b   1.000
_cell.length_c   1.000
_cell.angle_alpha   90.00
_cell.angle_beta   90.00
_cell.angle_gamma   90.00
#
_symmetry.space_group_name_H-M   'P 1'
#
loop_
_entity.id
_entity.type
_entity.pdbx_description
1 polymer ?
#
loop_
_entity_poly.entity_id
_entity_poly.type
_entity_poly.pdbx_seq_one_letter_code
_entity_poly.pdbx_strand_id
1 'polypeptide(L)'
;MGWAESGQAWGERATDWAYLMEPYARRANDTLFDRAGVGPGTRLLDIACGSGYAASVAAARGASVAGLDASEALIAIAWARTPGADFRVG
;
A
#
# COMPACT_ATOMS: atom_id res chain seq x y z
N MET A 1 -21.81 -7.37 5.67
CA MET A 1 -20.69 -6.50 5.30
C MET A 1 -20.05 -6.97 4.02
N GLY A 2 -20.10 -6.13 2.98
CA GLY A 2 -19.33 -6.32 1.74
C GLY A 2 -18.05 -5.48 1.77
N TRP A 3 -17.11 -5.74 0.85
CA TRP A 3 -15.83 -5.03 0.79
C TRP A 3 -16.00 -3.51 0.67
N ALA A 4 -17.03 -3.03 -0.04
CA ALA A 4 -17.32 -1.61 -0.18
C ALA A 4 -17.65 -0.92 1.16
N GLU A 5 -18.37 -1.60 2.06
CA GLU A 5 -18.69 -1.08 3.40
C GLU A 5 -17.42 -0.97 4.25
N SER A 6 -16.54 -1.98 4.17
CA SER A 6 -15.22 -1.93 4.79
C SER A 6 -14.36 -0.79 4.22
N GLY A 7 -14.43 -0.56 2.91
CA GLY A 7 -13.69 0.50 2.23
C GLY A 7 -14.07 1.91 2.71
N GLN A 8 -15.36 2.13 2.96
CA GLN A 8 -15.83 3.38 3.59
C GLN A 8 -15.26 3.52 4.99
N ALA A 9 -15.41 2.51 5.85
CA ALA A 9 -14.94 2.56 7.24
C ALA A 9 -13.43 2.81 7.36
N TRP A 10 -12.60 2.14 6.55
CA TRP A 10 -11.15 2.39 6.51
C TRP A 10 -10.79 3.74 5.88
N GLY A 11 -11.63 4.23 4.96
CA GLY A 11 -11.42 5.50 4.27
C GLY A 11 -11.76 6.74 5.11
N GLU A 12 -12.60 6.62 6.14
CA GLU A 12 -13.08 7.74 6.96
C GLU A 12 -11.96 8.63 7.50
N ARG A 13 -10.80 8.03 7.80
CA ARG A 13 -9.61 8.73 8.30
C ARG A 13 -8.36 8.35 7.51
N ALA A 14 -8.46 8.26 6.19
CA ALA A 14 -7.38 7.83 5.32
C ALA A 14 -6.08 8.62 5.53
N THR A 15 -6.15 9.95 5.68
CA THR A 15 -4.97 10.79 5.93
C THR A 15 -4.33 10.51 7.29
N ASP A 16 -5.12 10.41 8.36
CA ASP A 16 -4.61 10.09 9.70
C ASP A 16 -3.96 8.69 9.70
N TRP A 17 -4.62 7.70 9.10
CA TRP A 17 -4.06 6.37 8.93
C TRP A 17 -2.72 6.41 8.19
N ALA A 18 -2.69 7.07 7.04
CA ALA A 18 -1.53 7.15 6.17
C ALA A 18 -0.30 7.78 6.85
N TYR A 19 -0.50 8.85 7.62
CA TYR A 19 0.62 9.65 8.13
C TYR A 19 0.91 9.46 9.62
N LEU A 20 -0.09 9.07 10.42
CA LEU A 20 0.08 8.87 11.87
C LEU A 20 0.24 7.39 12.23
N MET A 21 -0.42 6.48 11.51
CA MET A 21 -0.41 5.05 11.83
C MET A 21 0.60 4.29 10.98
N GLU A 22 0.39 4.14 9.67
CA GLU A 22 1.20 3.26 8.80
C GLU A 22 2.73 3.33 8.97
N PRO A 23 3.37 4.48 9.24
CA PRO A 23 4.82 4.53 9.46
C PRO A 23 5.32 3.61 10.58
N TYR A 24 4.46 3.19 11.52
CA TYR A 24 4.84 2.19 12.54
C TYR A 24 5.34 0.88 11.90
N ALA A 25 4.81 0.52 10.73
CA ALA A 25 5.12 -0.76 10.06
C ALA A 25 6.46 -0.74 9.32
N ARG A 26 7.16 0.40 9.23
CA ARG A 26 8.37 0.56 8.42
C ARG A 26 9.43 -0.50 8.68
N ARG A 27 9.82 -0.70 9.94
CA ARG A 27 10.88 -1.66 10.29
C ARG A 27 10.47 -3.11 9.96
N ALA A 28 9.20 -3.42 10.12
CA ALA A 28 8.66 -4.73 9.78
C ALA A 28 8.71 -4.95 8.25
N ASN A 29 8.27 -3.97 7.47
CA ASN A 29 8.33 -4.02 6.00
C ASN A 29 9.76 -4.17 5.50
N ASP A 30 10.70 -3.37 6.02
CA ASP A 30 12.11 -3.45 5.63
C ASP A 30 12.68 -4.85 5.87
N THR A 31 12.45 -5.38 7.07
CA THR A 31 12.92 -6.73 7.46
C THR A 31 12.27 -7.83 6.60
N LEU A 32 10.97 -7.72 6.33
CA LEU A 32 10.23 -8.68 5.52
C LEU A 32 10.75 -8.67 4.08
N PHE A 33 10.93 -7.49 3.49
CA PHE A 33 11.38 -7.32 2.12
C PHE A 33 12.83 -7.73 1.92
N ASP A 34 13.70 -7.51 2.91
CA ASP A 34 15.07 -8.04 2.89
C ASP A 34 15.05 -9.58 2.83
N ARG A 35 14.24 -10.22 3.69
CA ARG A 35 14.15 -11.69 3.73
C ARG A 35 13.46 -12.28 2.50
N ALA A 36 12.49 -11.58 1.94
CA ALA A 36 11.79 -11.98 0.74
C ALA A 36 12.58 -11.67 -0.55
N GLY A 37 13.70 -10.96 -0.46
CA GLY A 37 14.50 -10.58 -1.63
C GLY A 37 13.77 -9.62 -2.57
N VAL A 38 12.96 -8.70 -2.03
CA VAL A 38 12.21 -7.72 -2.83
C VAL A 38 13.16 -6.67 -3.38
N GLY A 39 13.22 -6.57 -4.70
CA GLY A 39 14.09 -5.63 -5.41
C GLY A 39 13.90 -5.67 -6.94
N PRO A 40 14.93 -5.35 -7.73
CA PRO A 40 14.86 -5.39 -9.18
C PRO A 40 14.43 -6.77 -9.70
N GLY A 41 13.43 -6.78 -10.60
CA GLY A 41 12.86 -8.02 -11.15
C GLY A 41 11.73 -8.63 -10.31
N THR A 42 11.49 -8.15 -9.09
CA THR A 42 10.32 -8.55 -8.31
C THR A 42 9.06 -7.91 -8.88
N ARG A 43 8.00 -8.72 -9.04
CA ARG A 43 6.62 -8.24 -9.28
C ARG A 43 5.81 -8.48 -8.01
N LEU A 44 5.44 -7.41 -7.32
CA LEU A 44 4.75 -7.46 -6.03
C LEU A 44 3.29 -7.04 -6.18
N LEU A 45 2.37 -7.86 -5.67
CA LEU A 45 0.96 -7.53 -5.51
C LEU A 45 0.66 -7.36 -4.03
N ASP A 46 0.23 -6.16 -3.63
CA ASP A 46 -0.13 -5.82 -2.26
C ASP A 46 -1.67 -5.82 -2.12
N ILE A 47 -2.21 -6.73 -1.28
CA ILE A 47 -3.65 -6.93 -1.10
C ILE A 47 -4.08 -6.29 0.22
N ALA A 48 -5.13 -5.47 0.18
CA ALA A 48 -5.45 -4.52 1.24
C ALA A 48 -4.27 -3.57 1.49
N CYS A 49 -3.78 -2.97 0.40
CA CYS A 49 -2.54 -2.18 0.40
C CYS A 49 -2.66 -0.85 1.18
N GLY A 50 -3.85 -0.51 1.67
CA GLY A 50 -4.13 0.74 2.36
C GLY A 50 -3.71 1.93 1.51
N SER A 51 -2.98 2.87 2.12
CA SER A 51 -2.45 4.01 1.37
C SER A 51 -1.08 3.73 0.72
N GLY A 52 -0.77 2.46 0.47
CA GLY A 52 0.37 2.04 -0.33
C GLY A 52 1.73 2.23 0.34
N TYR A 53 1.81 2.24 1.68
CA TYR A 53 3.10 2.42 2.37
C TYR A 53 4.09 1.32 2.03
N ALA A 54 3.69 0.05 2.21
CA ALA A 54 4.52 -1.11 1.87
C ALA A 54 4.87 -1.14 0.37
N ALA A 55 3.87 -0.90 -0.48
CA ALA A 55 4.06 -0.74 -1.92
C ALA A 55 5.14 0.31 -2.29
N SER A 56 5.13 1.49 -1.66
CA SER A 56 6.12 2.53 -1.92
C SER A 56 7.54 2.13 -1.49
N VAL A 57 7.67 1.42 -0.37
CA VAL A 57 8.96 0.88 0.10
C VAL A 57 9.48 -0.19 -0.87
N ALA A 58 8.60 -1.08 -1.36
CA ALA A 58 8.96 -2.08 -2.37
C ALA A 58 9.37 -1.44 -3.70
N ALA A 59 8.65 -0.42 -4.17
CA ALA A 59 8.97 0.32 -5.38
C ALA A 59 10.31 1.05 -5.26
N ALA A 60 10.60 1.66 -4.10
CA ALA A 60 11.89 2.29 -3.82
C ALA A 60 13.08 1.30 -3.85
N ARG A 61 12.82 0.00 -3.64
CA ARG A 61 13.79 -1.09 -3.78
C ARG A 61 13.95 -1.58 -5.23
N GLY A 62 13.15 -1.07 -6.17
CA GLY A 62 13.20 -1.42 -7.59
C GLY A 62 12.19 -2.50 -8.03
N ALA A 63 11.23 -2.87 -7.17
CA ALA A 63 10.16 -3.79 -7.55
C ALA A 63 9.12 -3.10 -8.44
N SER A 64 8.50 -3.87 -9.33
CA SER A 64 7.26 -3.47 -10.02
C SER A 64 6.07 -3.82 -9.13
N VAL A 65 5.26 -2.83 -8.79
CA VAL A 65 4.22 -2.96 -7.76
C VAL A 65 2.83 -2.74 -8.34
N ALA A 66 1.90 -3.58 -7.92
CA ALA A 66 0.46 -3.36 -8.04
C ALA A 66 -0.19 -3.49 -6.66
N GLY A 67 -1.31 -2.80 -6.44
CA GLY A 67 -2.03 -2.86 -5.17
C GLY A 67 -3.54 -2.78 -5.34
N LEU A 68 -4.25 -3.42 -4.41
CA LEU A 68 -5.70 -3.40 -4.33
C LEU A 68 -6.12 -3.08 -2.90
N ASP A 69 -7.05 -2.13 -2.74
CA ASP A 69 -7.69 -1.85 -1.46
C ASP A 69 -9.15 -1.48 -1.67
N ALA A 70 -9.99 -1.78 -0.69
CA ALA A 70 -11.41 -1.46 -0.76
C ALA A 70 -11.68 0.05 -0.65
N SER A 71 -10.74 0.82 -0.08
CA SER A 71 -10.92 2.24 0.19
C SER A 71 -10.38 3.13 -0.94
N GLU A 72 -11.29 3.80 -1.63
CA GLU A 72 -10.94 4.80 -2.65
C GLU A 72 -10.08 5.94 -2.07
N ALA A 73 -10.36 6.39 -0.85
CA ALA A 73 -9.61 7.46 -0.18
C ALA A 73 -8.16 7.05 0.10
N LEU A 74 -7.92 5.79 0.49
CA LEU A 74 -6.57 5.27 0.70
C LEU A 74 -5.85 5.06 -0.64
N ILE A 75 -6.53 4.54 -1.66
CA ILE A 75 -5.97 4.36 -3.01
C ILE A 75 -5.54 5.69 -3.64
N ALA A 76 -6.26 6.79 -3.42
CA ALA A 76 -5.85 8.11 -3.87
C ALA A 76 -4.48 8.52 -3.29
N ILE A 77 -4.22 8.21 -2.02
CA ILE A 77 -2.92 8.47 -1.38
C ILE A 77 -1.84 7.50 -1.90
N ALA A 78 -2.20 6.23 -2.14
CA ALA A 78 -1.28 5.25 -2.72
C ALA A 78 -0.75 5.70 -4.09
N TRP A 79 -1.66 6.17 -4.96
CA TRP A 79 -1.31 6.78 -6.25
C TRP A 79 -0.38 7.98 -6.10
N ALA A 80 -0.66 8.88 -5.15
CA ALA A 80 0.19 10.04 -4.91
C ALA A 80 1.62 9.66 -4.44
N ARG A 81 1.74 8.60 -3.62
CA ARG A 81 3.03 8.10 -3.12
C ARG A 81 3.85 7.40 -4.20
N THR A 82 3.19 6.64 -5.08
CA THR A 82 3.87 5.85 -6.12
C THR A 82 3.15 5.99 -7.47
N PRO A 83 3.31 7.13 -8.19
CA PRO A 83 2.55 7.40 -9.42
C PRO A 83 2.80 6.44 -10.59
N GLY A 84 3.82 5.58 -10.53
CA GLY A 84 4.13 4.58 -11.55
C GLY A 84 3.58 3.17 -11.26
N ALA A 85 2.91 2.97 -10.12
CA ALA A 85 2.35 1.67 -9.72
C ALA A 85 0.87 1.54 -10.15
N ASP A 86 0.39 0.30 -10.30
CA ASP A 86 -1.01 0.00 -10.64
C ASP A 86 -1.82 -0.19 -9.35
N PHE A 87 -2.51 0.86 -8.90
CA PHE A 87 -3.42 0.80 -7.76
C PHE A 87 -4.89 0.82 -8.18
N ARG A 88 -5.68 -0.07 -7.58
CA ARG A 88 -7.09 -0.25 -7.89
C ARG A 88 -7.95 -0.30 -6.63
N VAL A 89 -9.21 0.10 -6.78
CA VAL A 89 -10.25 -0.08 -5.76
C VAL A 89 -10.94 -1.43 -5.98
N GLY A 90 -11.09 -2.25 -4.94
CA GLY A 90 -11.83 -3.52 -5.00
C GLY A 90 -11.57 -4.49 -3.87
#